data_AF-A0A0A2T7H0-F1
#
_entry.id   AF-A0A0A2T7H0-F1
#
_cell.length_a   1.000
_cell.length_b   1.000
_cell.length_c   1.000
_cell.angle_alpha   90.00
_cell.angle_beta   90.00
_cell.angle_gamma   90.00
#
_symmetry.space_group_name_H-M   'P 1'
#
loop_
_entity.id
_entity.type
_entity.pdbx_description
1 polymer ?
#
loop_
_entity_poly.entity_id
_entity_poly.type
_entity_poly.pdbx_seq_one_letter_code
_entity_poly.pdbx_strand_id
1 'polypeptide(L)'
;MLTPPTAPLNTPDIDRSIKLNGALDILKKFNESINESIKEHSQIEELRKKMSLQMEMLNKAKADSELFFRLLSELMASKFEAGLFKEQLSKIVQESGYKNIETALNQAVNENGQSPLQLALQKQDFFLARHLLNNGAKVGPVEKAVFEIALDSKAAKEFGFPPPPPAKEMLHPVKNFGLVLGIKMTSADGTNSQFGHIAPTYQLMTDSVSHFARAHPDKKNFQEIADAYQFSNKASAFKFSTPQRNPEAGHDLAERIQNGKLTTIPVSCAGHAMGLSYVPDGPGSKSGYLVYTNRGLGANPNNYGTHIFRVDEVSTITPQFINNMMNGHSKGTSHNEITSQIKAASGNKDPIHHIQQKGQKQDNCTIANSRSNIEGIMLCLKAKEVGGFDKLTKADMDAVKKEYKQFTNHMRIEKVNELAKALKENPHDMDLNSLAREYLKQHPNADTRLKEPLERALQQGSSVHMSSKETTQSNFRTI
;
A
#
# COMPACT_ATOMS: atom_id res chain seq x y z
N MET A 1 -70.43 -11.16 90.36
CA MET A 1 -70.76 -10.04 89.46
C MET A 1 -69.46 -9.45 88.93
N LEU A 2 -69.39 -9.31 87.60
CA LEU A 2 -68.59 -8.36 86.80
C LEU A 2 -67.04 -8.49 86.77
N THR A 3 -66.56 -9.03 85.63
CA THR A 3 -65.28 -8.75 84.93
C THR A 3 -65.07 -7.25 84.67
N PRO A 4 -63.84 -6.69 84.43
CA PRO A 4 -62.88 -7.09 83.36
C PRO A 4 -61.38 -6.73 83.67
N PRO A 5 -60.42 -6.57 82.72
CA PRO A 5 -60.14 -7.22 81.42
C PRO A 5 -58.70 -7.81 81.27
N THR A 6 -58.52 -8.44 80.12
CA THR A 6 -57.39 -9.04 79.37
C THR A 6 -55.99 -8.37 79.32
N ALA A 7 -54.95 -9.20 79.20
CA ALA A 7 -53.83 -9.03 78.25
C ALA A 7 -53.16 -10.40 77.90
N PRO A 8 -52.85 -10.72 76.62
CA PRO A 8 -52.21 -11.97 76.22
C PRO A 8 -50.69 -11.86 76.05
N LEU A 9 -49.96 -12.93 76.41
CA LEU A 9 -48.54 -13.12 76.06
C LEU A 9 -48.41 -13.69 74.64
N ASN A 10 -47.83 -12.91 73.74
CA ASN A 10 -47.38 -13.35 72.43
C ASN A 10 -46.13 -14.24 72.57
N THR A 11 -46.17 -15.45 71.99
CA THR A 11 -44.97 -16.18 71.57
C THR A 11 -44.95 -16.20 70.03
N PRO A 12 -43.88 -15.73 69.38
CA PRO A 12 -43.80 -15.71 67.92
C PRO A 12 -43.33 -17.07 67.42
N ASP A 13 -44.25 -17.86 66.88
CA ASP A 13 -43.96 -19.11 66.16
C ASP A 13 -44.19 -18.89 64.65
N ILE A 14 -43.43 -17.97 64.05
CA ILE A 14 -43.39 -17.77 62.58
C ILE A 14 -42.00 -17.27 62.18
N ASP A 15 -40.96 -18.12 62.15
CA ASP A 15 -39.71 -17.71 61.46
C ASP A 15 -38.72 -18.83 61.09
N ARG A 16 -39.19 -20.04 60.73
CA ARG A 16 -38.28 -21.11 60.25
C ARG A 16 -38.56 -21.60 58.83
N SER A 17 -39.81 -21.67 58.36
CA SER A 17 -40.10 -22.15 57.00
C SER A 17 -39.83 -21.10 55.91
N ILE A 18 -40.03 -19.81 56.21
CA ILE A 18 -39.80 -18.70 55.26
C ILE A 18 -38.29 -18.46 55.03
N LYS A 19 -37.47 -18.61 56.07
CA LYS A 19 -36.00 -18.52 55.95
C LYS A 19 -35.37 -19.68 55.17
N LEU A 20 -35.94 -20.88 55.25
CA LEU A 20 -35.42 -22.06 54.54
C LEU A 20 -35.68 -21.98 53.03
N ASN A 21 -36.87 -21.53 52.63
CA ASN A 21 -37.24 -21.38 51.22
C ASN A 21 -36.47 -20.23 50.54
N GLY A 22 -36.22 -19.12 51.25
CA GLY A 22 -35.37 -18.04 50.75
C GLY A 22 -33.91 -18.45 50.58
N ALA A 23 -33.37 -19.27 51.48
CA ALA A 23 -32.02 -19.80 51.36
C ALA A 23 -31.85 -20.79 50.18
N LEU A 24 -32.86 -21.62 49.91
CA LEU A 24 -32.88 -22.54 48.76
C LEU A 24 -32.91 -21.80 47.41
N ASP A 25 -33.66 -20.70 47.31
CA ASP A 25 -33.74 -19.91 46.08
C ASP A 25 -32.43 -19.15 45.79
N ILE A 26 -31.74 -18.67 46.84
CA ILE A 26 -30.41 -18.06 46.73
C ILE A 26 -29.36 -19.11 46.27
N LEU A 27 -29.39 -20.31 46.85
CA LEU A 27 -28.49 -21.40 46.44
C LEU A 27 -28.71 -21.83 44.99
N LYS A 28 -29.97 -21.86 44.54
CA LYS A 28 -30.30 -22.20 43.15
C LYS A 28 -29.76 -21.15 42.17
N LYS A 29 -29.97 -19.86 42.44
CA LYS A 29 -29.44 -18.76 41.61
C LYS A 29 -27.92 -18.71 41.60
N PHE A 30 -27.28 -19.00 42.74
CA PHE A 30 -25.83 -19.10 42.83
C PHE A 30 -25.27 -20.27 42.00
N ASN A 31 -25.94 -21.43 42.04
CA ASN A 31 -25.55 -22.60 41.26
C ASN A 31 -25.76 -22.40 39.74
N GLU A 32 -26.85 -21.71 39.35
CA GLU A 32 -27.09 -21.29 37.97
C GLU A 32 -25.99 -20.33 37.47
N SER A 33 -25.60 -19.34 38.27
CA SER A 33 -24.50 -18.41 37.96
C SER A 33 -23.14 -19.10 37.85
N ILE A 34 -22.84 -20.07 38.73
CA ILE A 34 -21.63 -20.90 38.63
C ILE A 34 -21.63 -21.72 37.34
N ASN A 35 -22.76 -22.35 37.00
CA ASN A 35 -22.87 -23.16 35.77
C ASN A 35 -22.73 -22.31 34.50
N GLU A 36 -23.25 -21.08 34.48
CA GLU A 36 -23.03 -20.12 33.38
C GLU A 36 -21.55 -19.72 33.28
N SER A 37 -20.91 -19.40 34.40
CA SER A 37 -19.48 -19.05 34.42
C SER A 37 -18.57 -20.20 33.96
N ILE A 38 -18.87 -21.44 34.36
CA ILE A 38 -18.16 -22.65 33.89
C ILE A 38 -18.34 -22.83 32.38
N LYS A 39 -19.55 -22.61 31.85
CA LYS A 39 -19.85 -22.71 30.42
C LYS A 39 -19.11 -21.64 29.62
N GLU A 40 -19.07 -20.41 30.10
CA GLU A 40 -18.28 -19.33 29.49
C GLU A 40 -16.78 -19.64 29.50
N HIS A 41 -16.24 -20.14 30.62
CA HIS A 41 -14.84 -20.57 30.69
C HIS A 41 -14.52 -21.70 29.72
N SER A 42 -15.38 -22.72 29.60
CA SER A 42 -15.22 -23.79 28.62
C SER A 42 -15.23 -23.28 27.17
N GLN A 43 -16.09 -22.31 26.84
CA GLN A 43 -16.13 -21.70 25.50
C GLN A 43 -14.88 -20.89 25.21
N ILE A 44 -14.37 -20.13 26.20
CA ILE A 44 -13.13 -19.36 26.08
C ILE A 44 -11.93 -20.28 25.87
N GLU A 45 -11.86 -21.41 26.59
CA GLU A 45 -10.80 -22.41 26.38
C GLU A 45 -10.86 -23.06 24.99
N GLU A 46 -12.06 -23.37 24.49
CA GLU A 46 -12.23 -23.92 23.15
C GLU A 46 -11.82 -22.91 22.07
N LEU A 47 -12.18 -21.64 22.24
CA LEU A 47 -11.73 -20.53 21.40
C LEU A 47 -10.20 -20.39 21.42
N ARG A 48 -9.57 -20.47 22.60
CA ARG A 48 -8.10 -20.42 22.74
C ARG A 48 -7.43 -21.60 22.04
N LYS A 49 -7.96 -22.82 22.18
CA LYS A 49 -7.45 -24.01 21.47
C LYS A 49 -7.58 -23.87 19.96
N LYS A 50 -8.73 -23.40 19.46
CA LYS A 50 -8.96 -23.11 18.04
C LYS A 50 -7.99 -22.05 17.52
N MET A 51 -7.79 -20.96 18.25
CA MET A 51 -6.82 -19.92 17.90
C MET A 51 -5.38 -20.43 17.90
N SER A 52 -5.00 -21.25 18.89
CA SER A 52 -3.67 -21.85 18.96
C SER A 52 -3.39 -22.75 17.77
N LEU A 53 -4.34 -23.62 17.42
CA LEU A 53 -4.21 -24.51 16.25
C LEU A 53 -4.15 -23.70 14.94
N GLN A 54 -4.97 -22.66 14.80
CA GLN A 54 -4.90 -21.76 13.65
C GLN A 54 -3.55 -21.05 13.54
N MET A 55 -2.99 -20.60 14.67
CA MET A 55 -1.68 -19.95 14.70
C MET A 55 -0.56 -20.92 14.32
N GLU A 56 -0.61 -22.16 14.81
CA GLU A 56 0.35 -23.21 14.45
C GLU A 56 0.28 -23.55 12.96
N MET A 57 -0.94 -23.71 12.42
CA MET A 57 -1.16 -23.92 10.99
C MET A 57 -0.63 -22.75 10.15
N LEU A 58 -0.84 -21.51 10.59
CA LEU A 58 -0.35 -20.31 9.92
C LEU A 58 1.19 -20.24 9.95
N ASN A 59 1.80 -20.54 11.10
CA ASN A 59 3.26 -20.56 11.26
C ASN A 59 3.90 -21.64 10.38
N LYS A 60 3.29 -22.83 10.32
CA LYS A 60 3.73 -23.90 9.42
C LYS A 60 3.62 -23.48 7.95
N ALA A 61 2.46 -22.98 7.52
CA ALA A 61 2.28 -22.52 6.14
C ALA A 61 3.28 -21.43 5.75
N LYS A 62 3.64 -20.55 6.69
CA LYS A 62 4.67 -19.52 6.48
C LYS A 62 6.06 -20.14 6.33
N ALA A 63 6.45 -21.06 7.21
CA ALA A 63 7.75 -21.75 7.13
C ALA A 63 7.89 -22.57 5.84
N ASP A 64 6.84 -23.30 5.47
CA ASP A 64 6.76 -24.07 4.21
C ASP A 64 6.93 -23.14 2.99
N SER A 65 6.25 -21.97 3.00
CA SER A 65 6.38 -20.97 1.94
C SER A 65 7.78 -20.37 1.85
N GLU A 66 8.39 -20.00 2.99
CA GLU A 66 9.74 -19.43 3.04
C GLU A 66 10.79 -20.42 2.52
N LEU A 67 10.69 -21.69 2.93
CA LEU A 67 11.57 -22.76 2.45
C LEU A 67 11.41 -22.96 0.93
N PHE A 68 10.17 -23.00 0.45
CA PHE A 68 9.87 -23.14 -0.98
C PHE A 68 10.49 -22.02 -1.81
N PHE A 69 10.35 -20.75 -1.38
CA PHE A 69 10.91 -19.61 -2.09
C PHE A 69 12.45 -19.59 -2.07
N ARG A 70 13.08 -20.01 -0.96
CA ARG A 70 14.54 -20.12 -0.88
C ARG A 70 15.06 -21.15 -1.88
N LEU A 71 14.51 -22.36 -1.86
CA LEU A 71 14.92 -23.45 -2.74
C LEU A 71 14.58 -23.14 -4.20
N LEU A 72 13.41 -22.56 -4.49
CA LEU A 72 13.06 -22.08 -5.82
C LEU A 72 14.09 -21.05 -6.31
N SER A 73 14.58 -20.16 -5.45
CA SER A 73 15.62 -19.19 -5.80
C SER A 73 16.96 -19.83 -6.16
N GLU A 74 17.33 -20.90 -5.48
CA GLU A 74 18.53 -21.69 -5.81
C GLU A 74 18.34 -22.44 -7.15
N LEU A 75 17.15 -23.01 -7.39
CA LEU A 75 16.80 -23.62 -8.67
C LEU A 75 16.90 -22.62 -9.83
N MET A 76 16.40 -21.40 -9.61
CA MET A 76 16.40 -20.31 -10.60
C MET A 76 17.83 -19.89 -11.01
N ALA A 77 18.76 -19.86 -10.06
CA ALA A 77 20.15 -19.46 -10.33
C ALA A 77 20.90 -20.46 -11.25
N SER A 78 20.43 -21.70 -11.31
CA SER A 78 21.16 -22.82 -11.92
C SER A 78 20.84 -23.06 -13.41
N LYS A 79 19.93 -22.28 -14.02
CA LYS A 79 19.59 -22.28 -15.47
C LYS A 79 19.44 -23.69 -16.09
N PHE A 80 18.44 -24.46 -15.64
CA PHE A 80 18.17 -25.81 -16.13
C PHE A 80 17.39 -25.86 -17.45
N GLU A 81 17.60 -26.92 -18.24
CA GLU A 81 16.67 -27.30 -19.30
C GLU A 81 15.29 -27.71 -18.73
N ALA A 82 14.23 -27.61 -19.54
CA ALA A 82 12.85 -27.75 -19.09
C ALA A 82 12.53 -29.06 -18.36
N GLY A 83 13.11 -30.18 -18.79
CA GLY A 83 12.91 -31.50 -18.16
C GLY A 83 13.50 -31.59 -16.76
N LEU A 84 14.74 -31.11 -16.61
CA LEU A 84 15.46 -31.07 -15.34
C LEU A 84 14.82 -30.07 -14.36
N PHE A 85 14.29 -28.96 -14.87
CA PHE A 85 13.56 -27.99 -14.05
C PHE A 85 12.35 -28.61 -13.35
N LYS A 86 11.52 -29.38 -14.06
CA LYS A 86 10.32 -30.00 -13.48
C LYS A 86 10.66 -31.04 -12.41
N GLU A 87 11.70 -31.84 -12.63
CA GLU A 87 12.15 -32.83 -11.66
C GLU A 87 12.63 -32.16 -10.37
N GLN A 88 13.50 -31.15 -10.50
CA GLN A 88 14.01 -30.42 -9.35
C GLN A 88 12.90 -29.64 -8.62
N LEU A 89 11.98 -29.02 -9.37
CA LEU A 89 10.81 -28.37 -8.77
C LEU A 89 9.96 -29.37 -7.97
N SER A 90 9.79 -30.60 -8.46
CA SER A 90 9.05 -31.65 -7.73
C SER A 90 9.73 -32.00 -6.40
N LYS A 91 11.07 -32.07 -6.37
CA LYS A 91 11.85 -32.31 -5.14
C LYS A 91 11.66 -31.17 -4.14
N ILE A 92 11.82 -29.93 -4.61
CA ILE A 92 11.65 -28.72 -3.78
C ILE A 92 10.25 -28.66 -3.16
N VAL A 93 9.22 -29.00 -3.93
CA VAL A 93 7.81 -29.03 -3.47
C VAL A 93 7.64 -30.03 -2.32
N GLN A 94 8.21 -31.23 -2.45
CA GLN A 94 8.14 -32.26 -1.41
C GLN A 94 8.92 -31.85 -0.16
N GLU A 95 10.14 -31.32 -0.33
CA GLU A 95 10.99 -30.83 0.75
C GLU A 95 10.36 -29.67 1.52
N SER A 96 9.56 -28.85 0.82
CA SER A 96 8.89 -27.68 1.40
C SER A 96 7.50 -28.00 1.99
N GLY A 97 7.12 -29.28 2.09
CA GLY A 97 5.87 -29.70 2.74
C GLY A 97 4.60 -29.56 1.89
N TYR A 98 4.71 -29.23 0.59
CA TYR A 98 3.57 -29.12 -0.30
C TYR A 98 3.21 -30.46 -0.94
N LYS A 99 1.91 -30.68 -1.17
CA LYS A 99 1.38 -31.94 -1.73
C LYS A 99 1.78 -32.17 -3.18
N ASN A 100 1.85 -31.10 -3.98
CA ASN A 100 2.16 -31.15 -5.40
C ASN A 100 2.58 -29.76 -5.92
N ILE A 101 3.14 -29.74 -7.13
CA ILE A 101 3.66 -28.51 -7.75
C ILE A 101 2.57 -27.45 -7.88
N GLU A 102 1.38 -27.81 -8.36
CA GLU A 102 0.30 -26.84 -8.57
C GLU A 102 -0.08 -26.13 -7.26
N THR A 103 -0.14 -26.88 -6.15
CA THR A 103 -0.46 -26.32 -4.83
C THR A 103 0.63 -25.35 -4.38
N ALA A 104 1.90 -25.76 -4.48
CA ALA A 104 3.03 -24.90 -4.09
C ALA A 104 3.06 -23.60 -4.93
N LEU A 105 2.94 -23.71 -6.25
CA LEU A 105 3.02 -22.57 -7.16
C LEU A 105 1.88 -21.55 -6.97
N ASN A 106 0.73 -21.98 -6.46
CA ASN A 106 -0.46 -21.13 -6.36
C ASN A 106 -0.82 -20.73 -4.92
N GLN A 107 -0.24 -21.36 -3.90
CA GLN A 107 -0.50 -21.07 -2.49
C GLN A 107 0.70 -20.52 -1.74
N ALA A 108 1.92 -20.86 -2.16
CA ALA A 108 3.11 -20.29 -1.54
C ALA A 108 3.19 -18.79 -1.82
N VAL A 109 3.51 -18.01 -0.79
CA VAL A 109 3.80 -16.59 -0.92
C VAL A 109 5.10 -16.24 -0.20
N ASN A 110 5.89 -15.34 -0.77
CA ASN A 110 7.10 -14.85 -0.08
C ASN A 110 6.73 -13.90 1.09
N GLU A 111 7.74 -13.38 1.79
CA GLU A 111 7.58 -12.41 2.89
C GLU A 111 6.77 -11.15 2.50
N ASN A 112 6.73 -10.83 1.20
CA ASN A 112 6.00 -9.70 0.64
C ASN A 112 4.58 -10.09 0.14
N GLY A 113 4.17 -11.34 0.34
CA GLY A 113 2.85 -11.84 -0.06
C GLY A 113 2.73 -12.17 -1.55
N GLN A 114 3.86 -12.37 -2.25
CA GLN A 114 3.88 -12.54 -3.71
C GLN A 114 3.91 -14.02 -4.09
N SER A 115 3.16 -14.39 -5.13
CA SER A 115 3.25 -15.71 -5.73
C SER A 115 4.58 -15.89 -6.50
N PRO A 116 5.03 -17.14 -6.74
CA PRO A 116 6.19 -17.41 -7.57
C PRO A 116 6.10 -16.78 -8.97
N LEU A 117 4.93 -16.86 -9.59
CA LEU A 117 4.69 -16.29 -10.91
C LEU A 117 4.73 -14.75 -10.86
N GLN A 118 4.12 -14.14 -9.85
CA GLN A 118 4.19 -12.70 -9.64
C GLN A 118 5.66 -12.23 -9.51
N LEU A 119 6.47 -12.93 -8.70
CA LEU A 119 7.87 -12.59 -8.50
C LEU A 119 8.68 -12.69 -9.80
N ALA A 120 8.48 -13.76 -10.58
CA ALA A 120 9.14 -13.95 -11.87
C ALA A 120 8.84 -12.81 -12.84
N LEU A 121 7.56 -12.43 -12.96
CA LEU A 121 7.11 -11.36 -13.84
C LEU A 121 7.64 -9.99 -13.39
N GLN A 122 7.67 -9.70 -12.09
CA GLN A 122 8.24 -8.45 -11.57
C GLN A 122 9.73 -8.34 -11.81
N LYS A 123 10.46 -9.45 -11.69
CA LYS A 123 11.89 -9.54 -12.02
C LYS A 123 12.16 -9.56 -13.53
N GLN A 124 11.11 -9.54 -14.36
CA GLN A 124 11.19 -9.60 -15.81
C GLN A 124 11.88 -10.89 -16.30
N ASP A 125 11.83 -11.97 -15.50
CA ASP A 125 12.34 -13.28 -15.86
C ASP A 125 11.25 -14.09 -16.57
N PHE A 126 11.12 -13.81 -17.87
CA PHE A 126 10.08 -14.41 -18.70
C PHE A 126 10.31 -15.90 -19.01
N PHE A 127 11.57 -16.37 -18.96
CA PHE A 127 11.87 -17.79 -19.08
C PHE A 127 11.33 -18.55 -17.87
N LEU A 128 11.63 -18.05 -16.66
CA LEU A 128 11.07 -18.61 -15.44
C LEU A 128 9.55 -18.55 -15.43
N ALA A 129 8.95 -17.39 -15.75
CA ALA A 129 7.50 -17.25 -15.79
C ALA A 129 6.88 -18.31 -16.71
N ARG A 130 7.47 -18.57 -17.88
CA ARG A 130 7.06 -19.64 -18.79
C ARG A 130 7.19 -21.03 -18.16
N HIS A 131 8.29 -21.32 -17.47
CA HIS A 131 8.45 -22.61 -16.77
C HIS A 131 7.41 -22.80 -15.66
N LEU A 132 7.12 -21.77 -14.88
CA LEU A 132 6.10 -21.83 -13.81
C LEU A 132 4.70 -22.07 -14.41
N LEU A 133 4.35 -21.37 -15.50
CA LEU A 133 3.10 -21.55 -16.23
C LEU A 133 2.96 -22.98 -16.78
N ASN A 134 4.02 -23.49 -17.42
CA ASN A 134 4.04 -24.86 -17.96
C ASN A 134 3.88 -25.94 -16.87
N ASN A 135 4.09 -25.58 -15.59
CA ASN A 135 3.95 -26.47 -14.44
C ASN A 135 2.73 -26.15 -13.57
N GLY A 136 1.78 -25.36 -14.06
CA GLY A 136 0.47 -25.16 -13.41
C GLY A 136 0.34 -23.91 -12.54
N ALA A 137 1.26 -22.94 -12.63
CA ALA A 137 1.02 -21.62 -12.05
C ALA A 137 -0.19 -20.94 -12.72
N LYS A 138 -1.06 -20.33 -11.92
CA LYS A 138 -2.31 -19.69 -12.37
C LYS A 138 -2.11 -18.20 -12.54
N VAL A 139 -2.72 -17.66 -13.60
CA VAL A 139 -2.71 -16.23 -13.91
C VAL A 139 -3.95 -15.57 -13.30
N GLY A 140 -3.77 -14.87 -12.18
CA GLY A 140 -4.81 -14.05 -11.56
C GLY A 140 -4.76 -12.58 -12.00
N PRO A 141 -5.63 -11.72 -11.44
CA PRO A 141 -5.61 -10.28 -11.69
C PRO A 141 -4.28 -9.59 -11.33
N VAL A 142 -3.59 -10.08 -10.29
CA VAL A 142 -2.30 -9.54 -9.86
C VAL A 142 -1.21 -9.88 -10.88
N GLU A 143 -1.11 -11.15 -11.28
CA GLU A 143 -0.14 -11.60 -12.28
C GLU A 143 -0.35 -10.88 -13.62
N LYS A 144 -1.61 -10.66 -14.03
CA LYS A 144 -1.92 -9.84 -15.23
C LYS A 144 -1.41 -8.41 -15.10
N ALA A 145 -1.68 -7.75 -13.97
CA ALA A 145 -1.27 -6.36 -13.75
C ALA A 145 0.26 -6.20 -13.69
N VAL A 146 0.96 -7.16 -13.07
CA VAL A 146 2.43 -7.17 -13.06
C VAL A 146 2.99 -7.44 -14.46
N PHE A 147 2.42 -8.40 -15.19
CA PHE A 147 2.84 -8.70 -16.56
C PHE A 147 2.67 -7.48 -17.48
N GLU A 148 1.54 -6.76 -17.37
CA GLU A 148 1.29 -5.51 -18.10
C GLU A 148 2.42 -4.48 -17.87
N ILE A 149 2.87 -4.31 -16.63
CA ILE A 149 4.00 -3.44 -16.32
C ILE A 149 5.31 -3.97 -16.91
N ALA A 150 5.56 -5.27 -16.76
CA ALA A 150 6.77 -5.92 -17.25
C ALA A 150 6.91 -5.89 -18.78
N LEU A 151 5.81 -5.80 -19.54
CA LEU A 151 5.82 -5.66 -21.00
C LEU A 151 6.54 -4.39 -21.49
N ASP A 152 6.63 -3.35 -20.66
CA ASP A 152 7.37 -2.12 -20.98
C ASP A 152 8.90 -2.23 -20.75
N SER A 153 9.42 -3.44 -20.57
CA SER A 153 10.85 -3.67 -20.36
C SER A 153 11.61 -4.04 -21.63
N LYS A 154 12.93 -3.86 -21.60
CA LYS A 154 13.84 -4.39 -22.64
C LYS A 154 13.78 -5.91 -22.68
N ALA A 155 13.74 -6.57 -21.52
CA ALA A 155 13.65 -8.03 -21.42
C ALA A 155 12.40 -8.59 -22.12
N ALA A 156 11.25 -7.89 -22.04
CA ALA A 156 10.03 -8.32 -22.72
C ALA A 156 10.17 -8.28 -24.25
N LYS A 157 10.79 -7.21 -24.77
CA LYS A 157 11.09 -7.07 -26.20
C LYS A 157 12.04 -8.15 -26.69
N GLU A 158 13.10 -8.42 -25.94
CA GLU A 158 14.09 -9.46 -26.25
C GLU A 158 13.50 -10.87 -26.18
N PHE A 159 12.53 -11.10 -25.28
CA PHE A 159 11.79 -12.36 -25.21
C PHE A 159 10.80 -12.54 -26.38
N GLY A 160 10.54 -11.49 -27.15
CA GLY A 160 9.64 -11.51 -28.32
C GLY A 160 8.18 -11.19 -28.00
N PHE A 161 7.88 -10.57 -26.85
CA PHE A 161 6.54 -10.06 -26.62
C PHE A 161 6.24 -8.86 -27.52
N PRO A 162 4.98 -8.68 -27.94
CA PRO A 162 4.59 -7.47 -28.64
C PRO A 162 4.78 -6.25 -27.72
N PRO A 163 5.01 -5.05 -28.30
CA PRO A 163 5.04 -3.84 -27.51
C PRO A 163 3.71 -3.67 -26.75
N PRO A 164 3.72 -2.96 -25.60
CA PRO A 164 2.48 -2.63 -24.91
C PRO A 164 1.49 -1.97 -25.88
N PRO A 165 0.19 -2.28 -25.81
CA PRO A 165 -0.81 -1.61 -26.62
C PRO A 165 -0.71 -0.09 -26.40
N PRO A 166 -1.04 0.76 -27.39
CA PRO A 166 -0.90 2.21 -27.25
C PRO A 166 -1.55 2.67 -25.95
N ALA A 167 -0.80 3.48 -25.19
CA ALA A 167 -1.18 3.86 -23.84
C ALA A 167 -2.59 4.44 -23.85
N LYS A 168 -3.46 3.93 -22.97
CA LYS A 168 -4.50 4.78 -22.44
C LYS A 168 -3.76 5.80 -21.58
N GLU A 169 -3.76 7.06 -21.98
CA GLU A 169 -3.10 8.14 -21.23
C GLU A 169 -3.67 8.29 -19.81
N MET A 170 -4.83 7.67 -19.55
CA MET A 170 -5.53 7.69 -18.27
C MET A 170 -5.50 6.33 -17.57
N LEU A 171 -5.37 6.35 -16.25
CA LEU A 171 -5.56 5.18 -15.40
C LEU A 171 -6.98 4.65 -15.52
N HIS A 172 -7.12 3.32 -15.48
CA HIS A 172 -8.41 2.70 -15.20
C HIS A 172 -9.01 3.29 -13.90
N PRO A 173 -10.32 3.55 -13.82
CA PRO A 173 -10.95 4.12 -12.61
C PRO A 173 -10.54 3.41 -11.32
N VAL A 174 -10.58 2.07 -11.29
CA VAL A 174 -10.15 1.31 -10.09
C VAL A 174 -8.69 1.53 -9.69
N LYS A 175 -7.78 1.78 -10.64
CA LYS A 175 -6.38 2.13 -10.34
C LYS A 175 -6.27 3.58 -9.85
N ASN A 176 -6.96 4.52 -10.51
CA ASN A 176 -6.95 5.94 -10.13
C ASN A 176 -7.33 6.15 -8.66
N PHE A 177 -8.40 5.49 -8.20
CA PHE A 177 -8.83 5.56 -6.81
C PHE A 177 -8.02 4.61 -5.91
N GLY A 178 -7.80 3.37 -6.36
CA GLY A 178 -7.16 2.32 -5.58
C GLY A 178 -5.73 2.62 -5.14
N LEU A 179 -4.92 3.23 -6.02
CA LEU A 179 -3.53 3.56 -5.71
C LEU A 179 -3.41 4.66 -4.64
N VAL A 180 -4.29 5.67 -4.68
CA VAL A 180 -4.25 6.83 -3.77
C VAL A 180 -4.87 6.51 -2.41
N LEU A 181 -6.07 5.93 -2.44
CA LEU A 181 -6.87 5.60 -1.26
C LEU A 181 -6.46 4.28 -0.61
N GLY A 182 -5.65 3.48 -1.30
CA GLY A 182 -5.22 2.17 -0.83
C GLY A 182 -6.36 1.16 -0.78
N ILE A 183 -7.17 1.09 -1.84
CA ILE A 183 -8.30 0.15 -1.94
C ILE A 183 -7.84 -1.06 -2.74
N LYS A 184 -7.77 -2.24 -2.13
CA LYS A 184 -7.47 -3.49 -2.85
C LYS A 184 -8.75 -4.10 -3.41
N MET A 185 -8.90 -4.12 -4.73
CA MET A 185 -10.01 -4.79 -5.41
C MET A 185 -9.64 -5.15 -6.85
N THR A 186 -10.52 -5.91 -7.51
CA THR A 186 -10.47 -6.18 -8.94
C THR A 186 -11.79 -5.69 -9.54
N SER A 187 -11.74 -4.94 -10.64
CA SER A 187 -12.92 -4.52 -11.39
C SER A 187 -13.63 -5.68 -12.06
N ALA A 188 -14.83 -5.42 -12.57
CA ALA A 188 -15.60 -6.38 -13.37
C ALA A 188 -14.83 -6.90 -14.60
N ASP A 189 -13.97 -6.07 -15.21
CA ASP A 189 -13.15 -6.46 -16.38
C ASP A 189 -11.84 -7.19 -16.02
N GLY A 190 -11.58 -7.40 -14.72
CA GLY A 190 -10.38 -8.08 -14.24
C GLY A 190 -9.18 -7.16 -13.96
N THR A 191 -9.32 -5.84 -14.10
CA THR A 191 -8.26 -4.87 -13.76
C THR A 191 -8.02 -4.82 -12.25
N ASN A 192 -6.76 -5.03 -11.84
CA ASN A 192 -6.36 -4.88 -10.45
C ASN A 192 -6.20 -3.39 -10.09
N SER A 193 -6.71 -2.99 -8.91
CA SER A 193 -6.64 -1.60 -8.43
C SER A 193 -5.24 -1.13 -8.00
N GLN A 194 -4.29 -2.06 -7.90
CA GLN A 194 -2.88 -1.81 -7.58
C GLN A 194 -2.03 -1.90 -8.86
N PHE A 195 -0.71 -1.72 -8.73
CA PHE A 195 0.27 -1.76 -9.83
C PHE A 195 -0.01 -0.71 -10.91
N GLY A 196 0.57 0.48 -10.76
CA GLY A 196 0.49 1.54 -11.76
C GLY A 196 1.82 1.75 -12.48
N HIS A 197 1.77 2.05 -13.77
CA HIS A 197 2.93 2.57 -14.51
C HIS A 197 3.37 3.94 -13.97
N ILE A 198 4.65 4.28 -14.13
CA ILE A 198 5.24 5.53 -13.65
C ILE A 198 4.53 6.75 -14.23
N ALA A 199 4.38 6.85 -15.55
CA ALA A 199 3.80 8.02 -16.22
C ALA A 199 2.48 8.50 -15.59
N PRO A 200 1.40 7.70 -15.57
CA PRO A 200 0.14 8.17 -15.01
C PRO A 200 0.18 8.40 -13.50
N THR A 201 1.00 7.66 -12.76
CA THR A 201 1.07 7.78 -11.30
C THR A 201 1.92 8.96 -10.85
N TYR A 202 2.96 9.29 -11.60
CA TYR A 202 3.77 10.49 -11.38
C TYR A 202 3.02 11.75 -11.80
N GLN A 203 2.20 11.69 -12.86
CA GLN A 203 1.24 12.74 -13.19
C GLN A 203 0.25 12.97 -12.04
N LEU A 204 -0.36 11.90 -11.50
CA LEU A 204 -1.27 12.01 -10.36
C LEU A 204 -0.60 12.68 -9.15
N MET A 205 0.64 12.32 -8.84
CA MET A 205 1.42 12.96 -7.78
C MET A 205 1.70 14.44 -8.09
N THR A 206 2.07 14.76 -9.32
CA THR A 206 2.30 16.13 -9.79
C THR A 206 1.05 16.98 -9.61
N ASP A 207 -0.11 16.48 -10.00
CA ASP A 207 -1.40 17.16 -9.88
C ASP A 207 -1.77 17.34 -8.41
N SER A 208 -1.60 16.31 -7.58
CA SER A 208 -1.94 16.35 -6.15
C SER A 208 -1.11 17.38 -5.39
N VAL A 209 0.21 17.42 -5.64
CA VAL A 209 1.10 18.40 -5.00
C VAL A 209 0.81 19.81 -5.52
N SER A 210 0.61 19.97 -6.83
CA SER A 210 0.29 21.27 -7.44
C SER A 210 -1.05 21.82 -6.94
N HIS A 211 -2.04 20.96 -6.74
CA HIS A 211 -3.33 21.37 -6.21
C HIS A 211 -3.22 21.78 -4.74
N PHE A 212 -2.54 20.99 -3.90
CA PHE A 212 -2.28 21.37 -2.52
C PHE A 212 -1.52 22.71 -2.42
N ALA A 213 -0.49 22.90 -3.23
CA ALA A 213 0.25 24.16 -3.28
C ALA A 213 -0.68 25.34 -3.65
N ARG A 214 -1.53 25.20 -4.67
CA ARG A 214 -2.50 26.25 -5.03
C ARG A 214 -3.53 26.53 -3.95
N ALA A 215 -4.01 25.50 -3.24
CA ALA A 215 -4.95 25.64 -2.14
C ALA A 215 -4.31 26.26 -0.88
N HIS A 216 -2.97 26.25 -0.79
CA HIS A 216 -2.20 26.74 0.35
C HIS A 216 -1.04 27.65 -0.10
N PRO A 217 -1.33 28.85 -0.61
CA PRO A 217 -0.32 29.77 -1.16
C PRO A 217 0.70 30.27 -0.11
N ASP A 218 0.35 30.20 1.17
CA ASP A 218 1.26 30.50 2.30
C ASP A 218 2.37 29.44 2.47
N LYS A 219 2.15 28.23 1.96
CA LYS A 219 3.08 27.11 2.06
C LYS A 219 4.11 27.13 0.93
N LYS A 220 5.07 28.06 1.01
CA LYS A 220 6.14 28.24 0.00
C LYS A 220 6.91 26.95 -0.31
N ASN A 221 7.16 26.10 0.69
CA ASN A 221 7.83 24.81 0.48
C ASN A 221 7.05 23.91 -0.48
N PHE A 222 5.71 23.91 -0.43
CA PHE A 222 4.90 23.16 -1.39
C PHE A 222 4.88 23.76 -2.79
N GLN A 223 5.09 25.08 -2.95
CA GLN A 223 5.28 25.68 -4.28
C GLN A 223 6.56 25.17 -4.93
N GLU A 224 7.66 25.12 -4.16
CA GLU A 224 8.94 24.61 -4.65
C GLU A 224 8.86 23.11 -4.98
N ILE A 225 8.19 22.32 -4.14
CA ILE A 225 7.95 20.89 -4.39
C ILE A 225 7.07 20.70 -5.63
N ALA A 226 6.00 21.49 -5.81
CA ALA A 226 5.15 21.43 -6.99
C ALA A 226 5.93 21.74 -8.28
N ASP A 227 6.74 22.80 -8.29
CA ASP A 227 7.61 23.14 -9.42
C ASP A 227 8.60 22.00 -9.76
N ALA A 228 9.18 21.36 -8.73
CA ALA A 228 10.07 20.21 -8.93
C ALA A 228 9.35 19.03 -9.59
N TYR A 229 8.14 18.66 -9.12
CA TYR A 229 7.35 17.60 -9.74
C TYR A 229 6.96 17.93 -11.18
N GLN A 230 6.46 19.15 -11.43
CA GLN A 230 6.06 19.60 -12.77
C GLN A 230 7.23 19.57 -13.76
N PHE A 231 8.38 20.14 -13.35
CA PHE A 231 9.58 20.11 -14.18
C PHE A 231 10.00 18.68 -14.47
N SER A 232 10.07 17.83 -13.46
CA SER A 232 10.62 16.48 -13.61
C SER A 232 9.70 15.55 -14.41
N ASN A 233 8.39 15.72 -14.27
CA ASN A 233 7.40 15.02 -15.07
C ASN A 233 7.52 15.41 -16.56
N LYS A 234 7.60 16.72 -16.85
CA LYS A 234 7.82 17.22 -18.21
C LYS A 234 9.17 16.78 -18.80
N ALA A 235 10.24 16.89 -18.01
CA ALA A 235 11.59 16.59 -18.45
C ALA A 235 11.72 15.10 -18.83
N SER A 236 11.23 14.21 -17.96
CA SER A 236 11.30 12.77 -18.16
C SER A 236 10.36 12.27 -19.26
N ALA A 237 9.20 12.95 -19.41
CA ALA A 237 8.17 12.64 -20.39
C ALA A 237 7.86 11.14 -20.47
N PHE A 238 7.61 10.49 -19.33
CA PHE A 238 7.41 9.05 -19.29
C PHE A 238 6.23 8.63 -20.18
N LYS A 239 6.42 7.51 -20.88
CA LYS A 239 5.33 6.70 -21.43
C LYS A 239 5.39 5.36 -20.74
N PHE A 240 4.28 4.91 -20.17
CA PHE A 240 4.27 3.77 -19.26
C PHE A 240 5.31 3.94 -18.14
N SER A 241 6.35 3.12 -18.11
CA SER A 241 7.43 3.14 -17.11
C SER A 241 8.80 3.40 -17.73
N THR A 242 8.82 3.89 -18.98
CA THR A 242 10.04 4.22 -19.73
C THR A 242 10.09 5.73 -20.05
N PRO A 243 11.18 6.44 -19.71
CA PRO A 243 11.34 7.86 -20.04
C PRO A 243 11.52 8.02 -21.56
N GLN A 244 10.82 8.99 -22.17
CA GLN A 244 10.83 9.15 -23.63
C GLN A 244 11.92 10.09 -24.14
N ARG A 245 12.52 10.88 -23.26
CA ARG A 245 13.57 11.85 -23.59
C ARG A 245 14.95 11.40 -23.07
N ASN A 246 15.26 10.11 -23.11
CA ASN A 246 16.56 9.63 -22.65
C ASN A 246 17.58 9.71 -23.83
N PRO A 247 18.73 10.39 -23.70
CA PRO A 247 19.37 10.87 -22.46
C PRO A 247 19.09 12.31 -22.02
N GLU A 248 18.40 13.12 -22.81
CA GLU A 248 18.18 14.56 -22.59
C GLU A 248 17.52 14.87 -21.24
N ALA A 249 16.59 14.05 -20.77
CA ALA A 249 15.94 14.16 -19.47
C ALA A 249 16.94 14.14 -18.32
N GLY A 250 17.97 13.28 -18.40
CA GLY A 250 19.05 13.24 -17.42
C GLY A 250 19.88 14.51 -17.43
N HIS A 251 20.08 15.12 -18.62
CA HIS A 251 20.76 16.41 -18.73
C HIS A 251 19.92 17.54 -18.12
N ASP A 252 18.65 17.67 -18.49
CA ASP A 252 17.73 18.70 -17.98
C ASP A 252 17.62 18.65 -16.44
N LEU A 253 17.50 17.45 -15.88
CA LEU A 253 17.42 17.25 -14.43
C LEU A 253 18.75 17.53 -13.73
N ALA A 254 19.88 17.10 -14.31
CA ALA A 254 21.21 17.38 -13.74
C ALA A 254 21.50 18.89 -13.77
N GLU A 255 21.17 19.58 -14.85
CA GLU A 255 21.31 21.03 -14.97
C GLU A 255 20.46 21.76 -13.92
N ARG A 256 19.20 21.33 -13.72
CA ARG A 256 18.34 21.89 -12.67
C ARG A 256 18.96 21.73 -11.28
N ILE A 257 19.52 20.55 -10.99
CA ILE A 257 20.24 20.23 -9.76
C ILE A 257 21.49 21.11 -9.59
N GLN A 258 22.31 21.25 -10.63
CA GLN A 258 23.51 22.09 -10.63
C GLN A 258 23.20 23.58 -10.46
N ASN A 259 22.03 24.03 -10.93
CA ASN A 259 21.51 25.37 -10.70
C ASN A 259 20.95 25.59 -9.29
N GLY A 260 21.13 24.62 -8.36
CA GLY A 260 20.72 24.73 -6.98
C GLY A 260 19.21 24.77 -6.79
N LYS A 261 18.46 24.04 -7.63
CA LYS A 261 17.00 23.90 -7.51
C LYS A 261 16.61 22.52 -6.98
N LEU A 262 15.61 22.48 -6.11
CA LEU A 262 14.93 21.25 -5.72
C LEU A 262 14.52 20.46 -6.97
N THR A 263 14.86 19.19 -7.00
CA THR A 263 14.58 18.31 -8.14
C THR A 263 14.11 16.95 -7.63
N THR A 264 12.95 16.51 -8.11
CA THR A 264 12.45 15.15 -7.86
C THR A 264 12.91 14.25 -9.00
N ILE A 265 13.35 13.04 -8.72
CA ILE A 265 13.82 12.09 -9.72
C ILE A 265 12.86 10.89 -9.69
N PRO A 266 12.06 10.65 -10.74
CA PRO A 266 11.27 9.43 -10.82
C PRO A 266 12.20 8.22 -10.87
N VAL A 267 12.10 7.32 -9.90
CA VAL A 267 12.95 6.12 -9.84
C VAL A 267 12.12 4.86 -9.95
N SER A 268 12.59 3.95 -10.79
CA SER A 268 12.05 2.60 -10.87
C SER A 268 13.16 1.56 -10.85
N CYS A 269 12.79 0.35 -10.47
CA CYS A 269 13.58 -0.87 -10.65
C CYS A 269 12.64 -1.97 -11.18
N ALA A 270 13.17 -3.15 -11.44
CA ALA A 270 12.36 -4.29 -11.89
C ALA A 270 11.18 -4.54 -10.92
N GLY A 271 9.96 -4.22 -11.37
CA GLY A 271 8.72 -4.48 -10.66
C GLY A 271 8.39 -3.54 -9.49
N HIS A 272 9.16 -2.47 -9.26
CA HIS A 272 8.97 -1.59 -8.10
C HIS A 272 9.40 -0.14 -8.40
N ALA A 273 8.81 0.82 -7.69
CA ALA A 273 9.13 2.24 -7.83
C ALA A 273 9.52 2.85 -6.49
N MET A 274 10.44 3.80 -6.50
CA MET A 274 10.99 4.45 -5.31
C MET A 274 10.87 5.97 -5.42
N GLY A 275 10.98 6.66 -4.29
CA GLY A 275 11.12 8.11 -4.27
C GLY A 275 12.59 8.49 -4.26
N LEU A 276 13.00 9.44 -5.08
CA LEU A 276 14.31 10.08 -4.98
C LEU A 276 14.14 11.56 -5.27
N SER A 277 14.83 12.39 -4.49
CA SER A 277 14.91 13.83 -4.74
C SER A 277 16.27 14.36 -4.33
N TYR A 278 16.69 15.46 -4.96
CA TYR A 278 17.82 16.28 -4.52
C TYR A 278 17.30 17.59 -3.93
N VAL A 279 17.76 17.91 -2.72
CA VAL A 279 17.47 19.18 -2.03
C VAL A 279 18.78 19.94 -1.82
N PRO A 280 18.98 21.11 -2.45
CA PRO A 280 20.21 21.90 -2.31
C PRO A 280 20.27 22.60 -0.94
N ASP A 281 21.49 22.80 -0.39
CA ASP A 281 21.67 23.59 0.84
C ASP A 281 21.28 25.07 0.67
N GLY A 282 21.26 25.56 -0.57
CA GLY A 282 20.97 26.95 -0.88
C GLY A 282 21.09 27.26 -2.37
N PRO A 283 20.63 28.44 -2.81
CA PRO A 283 20.84 28.91 -4.17
C PRO A 283 22.33 28.88 -4.54
N GLY A 284 22.68 28.26 -5.67
CA GLY A 284 24.08 28.13 -6.13
C GLY A 284 24.97 27.21 -5.29
N SER A 285 24.41 26.49 -4.31
CA SER A 285 25.18 25.54 -3.51
C SER A 285 25.67 24.36 -4.36
N LYS A 286 26.93 23.97 -4.15
CA LYS A 286 27.52 22.75 -4.72
C LYS A 286 27.25 21.52 -3.86
N SER A 287 26.46 21.64 -2.81
CA SER A 287 26.14 20.56 -1.88
C SER A 287 24.66 20.58 -1.49
N GLY A 288 24.18 19.45 -0.98
CA GLY A 288 22.79 19.25 -0.61
C GLY A 288 22.52 17.86 -0.04
N TYR A 289 21.32 17.36 -0.30
CA TYR A 289 20.84 16.09 0.23
C TYR A 289 20.17 15.26 -0.87
N LEU A 290 20.47 13.96 -0.90
CA LEU A 290 19.65 12.98 -1.62
C LEU A 290 18.63 12.38 -0.65
N VAL A 291 17.36 12.56 -0.97
CA VAL A 291 16.23 12.05 -0.19
C VAL A 291 15.70 10.82 -0.90
N TYR A 292 15.97 9.64 -0.35
CA TYR A 292 15.59 8.36 -0.93
C TYR A 292 14.50 7.68 -0.11
N THR A 293 13.42 7.22 -0.75
CA THR A 293 12.29 6.59 -0.08
C THR A 293 11.98 5.22 -0.64
N ASN A 294 12.01 4.21 0.23
CA ASN A 294 11.44 2.89 -0.05
C ASN A 294 10.64 2.37 1.14
N ARG A 295 9.35 2.14 0.92
CA ARG A 295 8.42 1.54 1.89
C ARG A 295 7.86 0.20 1.43
N GLY A 296 8.27 -0.30 0.27
CA GLY A 296 7.75 -1.53 -0.32
C GLY A 296 8.87 -2.57 -0.52
N LEU A 297 8.78 -3.32 -1.62
CA LEU A 297 9.66 -4.43 -1.95
C LEU A 297 11.15 -4.09 -1.79
N GLY A 298 11.90 -5.03 -1.22
CA GLY A 298 13.36 -4.96 -1.09
C GLY A 298 13.88 -4.19 0.13
N ALA A 299 13.03 -3.51 0.90
CA ALA A 299 13.44 -2.89 2.16
C ALA A 299 13.18 -3.82 3.35
N ASN A 300 14.14 -3.90 4.28
CA ASN A 300 13.93 -4.56 5.57
C ASN A 300 12.81 -3.82 6.34
N PRO A 301 11.91 -4.50 7.06
CA PRO A 301 10.93 -3.86 7.93
C PRO A 301 11.48 -2.77 8.86
N ASN A 302 12.70 -2.95 9.36
CA ASN A 302 13.41 -2.00 10.20
C ASN A 302 13.99 -0.80 9.43
N ASN A 303 14.04 -0.88 8.10
CA ASN A 303 14.58 0.14 7.21
C ASN A 303 13.49 0.78 6.33
N TYR A 304 12.21 0.49 6.54
CA TYR A 304 11.14 1.14 5.77
C TYR A 304 11.10 2.65 6.01
N GLY A 305 11.04 3.42 4.92
CA GLY A 305 10.82 4.85 4.97
C GLY A 305 11.79 5.66 4.11
N THR A 306 12.15 6.83 4.62
CA THR A 306 12.95 7.80 3.89
C THR A 306 14.33 7.95 4.52
N HIS A 307 15.37 7.68 3.74
CA HIS A 307 16.77 7.86 4.09
C HIS A 307 17.27 9.15 3.44
N ILE A 308 18.00 9.95 4.20
CA ILE A 308 18.54 11.22 3.74
C ILE A 308 20.05 11.10 3.76
N PHE A 309 20.66 11.22 2.59
CA PHE A 309 22.10 11.16 2.39
C PHE A 309 22.65 12.55 2.18
N ARG A 310 23.80 12.83 2.77
CA ARG A 310 24.56 14.05 2.49
C ARG A 310 25.24 13.93 1.12
N VAL A 311 25.17 14.99 0.32
CA VAL A 311 25.95 15.15 -0.92
C VAL A 311 26.83 16.37 -0.77
N ASP A 312 28.14 16.15 -0.69
CA ASP A 312 29.12 17.23 -0.54
C ASP A 312 29.49 17.87 -1.88
N GLU A 313 29.35 17.14 -2.98
CA GLU A 313 29.65 17.60 -4.33
C GLU A 313 28.52 17.23 -5.30
N VAL A 314 27.74 18.21 -5.74
CA VAL A 314 26.58 18.03 -6.63
C VAL A 314 26.98 17.46 -8.00
N SER A 315 28.25 17.61 -8.41
CA SER A 315 28.81 17.03 -9.62
C SER A 315 28.78 15.50 -9.64
N THR A 316 28.64 14.83 -8.49
CA THR A 316 28.45 13.37 -8.43
C THR A 316 27.08 12.94 -8.95
N ILE A 317 26.09 13.84 -8.95
CA ILE A 317 24.75 13.61 -9.49
C ILE A 317 24.77 13.93 -10.99
N THR A 318 25.34 13.01 -11.76
CA THR A 318 25.54 13.17 -13.21
C THR A 318 24.27 12.87 -14.03
N PRO A 319 24.17 13.34 -15.29
CA PRO A 319 23.11 12.91 -16.21
C PRO A 319 23.00 11.38 -16.34
N GLN A 320 24.14 10.67 -16.33
CA GLN A 320 24.17 9.21 -16.40
C GLN A 320 23.55 8.55 -15.16
N PHE A 321 23.87 9.07 -13.96
CA PHE A 321 23.24 8.61 -12.72
C PHE A 321 21.71 8.78 -12.80
N ILE A 322 21.23 9.97 -13.20
CA ILE A 322 19.80 10.26 -13.30
C ILE A 322 19.11 9.37 -14.35
N ASN A 323 19.71 9.20 -15.53
CA ASN A 323 19.17 8.33 -16.56
C ASN A 323 19.12 6.87 -16.10
N ASN A 324 20.10 6.39 -15.33
CA ASN A 324 20.04 5.05 -14.75
C ASN A 324 18.90 4.90 -13.74
N MET A 325 18.66 5.90 -12.88
CA MET A 325 17.55 5.90 -11.93
C MET A 325 16.19 5.85 -12.65
N MET A 326 16.01 6.67 -13.69
CA MET A 326 14.75 6.75 -14.44
C MET A 326 14.47 5.49 -15.28
N ASN A 327 15.51 4.86 -15.84
CA ASN A 327 15.37 3.69 -16.70
C ASN A 327 15.44 2.35 -15.97
N GLY A 328 15.45 2.33 -14.64
CA GLY A 328 15.71 1.09 -13.90
C GLY A 328 14.67 0.00 -14.16
N HIS A 329 13.39 0.32 -14.33
CA HIS A 329 12.40 -0.67 -14.82
C HIS A 329 12.72 -1.15 -16.23
N SER A 330 12.90 -0.24 -17.19
CA SER A 330 13.13 -0.59 -18.60
C SER A 330 14.37 -1.48 -18.78
N LYS A 331 15.43 -1.24 -17.99
CA LYS A 331 16.69 -1.99 -18.00
C LYS A 331 16.71 -3.22 -17.09
N GLY A 332 15.65 -3.45 -16.30
CA GLY A 332 15.62 -4.54 -15.33
C GLY A 332 16.60 -4.37 -14.15
N THR A 333 17.01 -3.13 -13.85
CA THR A 333 17.93 -2.83 -12.74
C THR A 333 17.31 -3.29 -11.42
N SER A 334 18.11 -3.96 -10.59
CA SER A 334 17.66 -4.43 -9.27
C SER A 334 17.60 -3.32 -8.24
N HIS A 335 16.88 -3.57 -7.15
CA HIS A 335 16.85 -2.67 -5.99
C HIS A 335 18.25 -2.40 -5.42
N ASN A 336 19.09 -3.43 -5.31
CA ASN A 336 20.44 -3.32 -4.76
C ASN A 336 21.36 -2.46 -5.64
N GLU A 337 21.22 -2.54 -6.96
CA GLU A 337 21.96 -1.69 -7.88
C GLU A 337 21.53 -0.23 -7.80
N ILE A 338 20.24 0.05 -7.62
CA ILE A 338 19.73 1.40 -7.41
C ILE A 338 20.28 1.99 -6.10
N THR A 339 20.20 1.24 -4.99
CA THR A 339 20.69 1.72 -3.69
C THR A 339 22.21 1.89 -3.68
N SER A 340 22.95 1.01 -4.36
CA SER A 340 24.41 1.14 -4.51
C SER A 340 24.81 2.39 -5.29
N GLN A 341 24.08 2.73 -6.37
CA GLN A 341 24.31 3.96 -7.11
C GLN A 341 24.01 5.21 -6.28
N ILE A 342 22.96 5.20 -5.46
CA ILE A 342 22.65 6.30 -4.54
C ILE A 342 23.77 6.48 -3.52
N LYS A 343 24.24 5.38 -2.90
CA LYS A 343 25.38 5.41 -1.97
C LYS A 343 26.64 5.95 -2.64
N ALA A 344 26.94 5.52 -3.86
CA ALA A 344 28.09 6.01 -4.61
C ALA A 344 28.00 7.53 -4.87
N ALA A 345 26.82 8.02 -5.27
CA ALA A 345 26.59 9.46 -5.48
C ALA A 345 26.74 10.28 -4.18
N SER A 346 26.50 9.68 -3.01
CA SER A 346 26.72 10.29 -1.69
C SER A 346 28.10 9.95 -1.07
N GLY A 347 29.09 9.59 -1.89
CA GLY A 347 30.46 9.32 -1.43
C GLY A 347 30.60 8.06 -0.57
N ASN A 348 29.75 7.07 -0.78
CA ASN A 348 29.66 5.81 -0.02
C ASN A 348 29.41 5.98 1.48
N LYS A 349 28.86 7.13 1.89
CA LYS A 349 28.48 7.40 3.28
C LYS A 349 27.10 6.82 3.58
N ASP A 350 26.88 6.48 4.85
CA ASP A 350 25.56 6.11 5.35
C ASP A 350 24.61 7.33 5.38
N PRO A 351 23.28 7.10 5.42
CA PRO A 351 22.32 8.17 5.59
C PRO A 351 22.61 8.98 6.87
N ILE A 352 22.55 10.30 6.76
CA ILE A 352 22.67 11.19 7.93
C ILE A 352 21.38 11.25 8.76
N HIS A 353 20.26 10.82 8.18
CA HIS A 353 18.98 10.76 8.85
C HIS A 353 18.06 9.71 8.24
N HIS A 354 17.16 9.16 9.05
CA HIS A 354 16.16 8.18 8.65
C HIS A 354 14.79 8.51 9.26
N ILE A 355 13.80 8.69 8.40
CA ILE A 355 12.40 8.85 8.78
C ILE A 355 11.73 7.48 8.67
N GLN A 356 11.57 6.81 9.81
CA GLN A 356 10.85 5.54 9.86
C GLN A 356 9.39 5.75 9.46
N GLN A 357 8.96 5.05 8.42
CA GLN A 357 7.58 5.06 7.95
C GLN A 357 7.05 3.63 7.88
N LYS A 358 5.73 3.46 8.02
CA LYS A 358 5.12 2.13 7.96
C LYS A 358 5.39 1.48 6.60
N GLY A 359 5.75 0.20 6.61
CA GLY A 359 5.79 -0.63 5.41
C GLY A 359 4.46 -0.56 4.66
N GLN A 360 4.56 -0.49 3.34
CA GLN A 360 3.42 -0.44 2.45
C GLN A 360 2.90 -1.87 2.24
N LYS A 361 1.65 -2.10 2.65
CA LYS A 361 1.01 -3.44 2.58
C LYS A 361 0.42 -3.76 1.19
N GLN A 362 0.49 -2.83 0.25
CA GLN A 362 -0.18 -2.89 -1.05
C GLN A 362 0.80 -2.49 -2.14
N ASP A 363 0.68 -3.05 -3.33
CA ASP A 363 1.55 -2.75 -4.46
C ASP A 363 1.21 -1.42 -5.17
N ASN A 364 1.15 -0.32 -4.41
CA ASN A 364 0.97 1.06 -4.88
C ASN A 364 2.23 1.92 -4.66
N CYS A 365 3.41 1.29 -4.69
CA CYS A 365 4.70 1.93 -4.38
C CYS A 365 4.98 3.19 -5.21
N THR A 366 4.48 3.26 -6.44
CA THR A 366 4.60 4.44 -7.32
C THR A 366 4.01 5.71 -6.69
N ILE A 367 2.90 5.60 -5.97
CA ILE A 367 2.29 6.69 -5.20
C ILE A 367 2.85 6.74 -3.79
N ALA A 368 2.93 5.59 -3.11
CA ALA A 368 3.27 5.54 -1.69
C ALA A 368 4.68 6.07 -1.39
N ASN A 369 5.68 5.72 -2.20
CA ASN A 369 7.06 6.16 -2.03
C ASN A 369 7.24 7.61 -2.44
N SER A 370 6.68 8.04 -3.58
CA SER A 370 6.71 9.44 -4.03
C SER A 370 6.06 10.38 -3.00
N ARG A 371 4.88 10.00 -2.48
CA ARG A 371 4.20 10.74 -1.42
C ARG A 371 5.03 10.82 -0.14
N SER A 372 5.63 9.71 0.28
CA SER A 372 6.46 9.66 1.49
C SER A 372 7.80 10.38 1.37
N ASN A 373 8.31 10.55 0.14
CA ASN A 373 9.53 11.30 -0.14
C ASN A 373 9.37 12.79 0.20
N ILE A 374 8.16 13.34 0.03
CA ILE A 374 7.83 14.74 0.37
C ILE A 374 8.13 15.05 1.84
N GLU A 375 7.90 14.12 2.77
CA GLU A 375 8.26 14.31 4.19
C GLU A 375 9.77 14.54 4.37
N GLY A 376 10.60 13.78 3.64
CA GLY A 376 12.05 13.95 3.66
C GLY A 376 12.51 15.23 2.97
N ILE A 377 11.87 15.61 1.87
CA ILE A 377 12.14 16.90 1.19
C ILE A 377 11.88 18.06 2.16
N MET A 378 10.72 18.09 2.81
CA MET A 378 10.37 19.14 3.77
C MET A 378 11.32 19.16 4.97
N LEU A 379 11.78 18.00 5.44
CA LEU A 379 12.76 17.94 6.51
C LEU A 379 14.11 18.54 6.08
N CYS A 380 14.55 18.30 4.85
CA CYS A 380 15.77 18.91 4.30
C CYS A 380 15.61 20.43 4.11
N LEU A 381 14.46 20.89 3.62
CA LEU A 381 14.14 22.32 3.54
C LEU A 381 14.18 22.96 4.92
N LYS A 382 13.63 22.28 5.94
CA LYS A 382 13.68 22.77 7.32
C LYS A 382 15.10 22.78 7.89
N ALA A 383 15.89 21.75 7.62
CA ALA A 383 17.30 21.68 8.01
C ALA A 383 18.07 22.86 7.42
N LYS A 384 17.83 23.18 6.14
CA LYS A 384 18.40 24.36 5.48
C LYS A 384 18.00 25.66 6.17
N GLU A 385 16.73 25.85 6.52
CA GLU A 385 16.27 27.06 7.24
C GLU A 385 16.97 27.25 8.59
N VAL A 386 17.19 26.17 9.34
CA VAL A 386 17.83 26.22 10.67
C VAL A 386 19.37 26.11 10.61
N GLY A 387 19.94 25.94 9.41
CA GLY A 387 21.38 25.94 9.16
C GLY A 387 22.09 24.61 9.41
N GLY A 388 21.40 23.47 9.22
CA GLY A 388 21.95 22.12 9.27
C GLY A 388 21.02 21.08 9.93
N PHE A 389 21.25 19.80 9.65
CA PHE A 389 20.52 18.69 10.30
C PHE A 389 20.85 18.57 11.80
N ASP A 390 22.06 18.94 12.20
CA ASP A 390 22.53 19.01 13.58
C ASP A 390 21.77 20.04 14.43
N LYS A 391 21.11 21.01 13.79
CA LYS A 391 20.33 22.07 14.44
C LYS A 391 18.82 21.82 14.44
N LEU A 392 18.36 20.71 13.85
CA LEU A 392 16.95 20.35 13.87
C LEU A 392 16.51 19.98 15.29
N THR A 393 15.47 20.66 15.77
CA THR A 393 14.84 20.32 17.04
C THR A 393 13.72 19.28 16.86
N LYS A 394 13.27 18.70 17.98
CA LYS A 394 12.08 17.84 17.97
C LYS A 394 10.83 18.58 17.50
N ALA A 395 10.70 19.85 17.85
CA ALA A 395 9.60 20.70 17.41
C ALA A 395 9.62 20.91 15.89
N ASP A 396 10.80 21.08 15.28
CA ASP A 396 10.93 21.19 13.82
C ASP A 396 10.47 19.91 13.12
N MET A 397 10.94 18.75 13.59
CA MET A 397 10.55 17.44 13.06
C MET A 397 9.03 17.20 13.18
N ASP A 398 8.44 17.56 14.31
CA ASP A 398 7.01 17.39 14.55
C ASP A 398 6.16 18.38 13.71
N ALA A 399 6.65 19.60 13.48
CA ALA A 399 6.02 20.57 12.58
C ALA A 399 6.04 20.09 11.12
N VAL A 400 7.19 19.60 10.63
CA VAL A 400 7.33 19.00 9.29
C VAL A 400 6.37 17.83 9.14
N LYS A 401 6.32 16.92 10.12
CA LYS A 401 5.41 15.78 10.10
C LYS A 401 3.95 16.21 10.11
N LYS A 402 3.58 17.22 10.89
CA LYS A 402 2.21 17.77 10.92
C LYS A 402 1.81 18.31 9.55
N GLU A 403 2.68 19.08 8.92
CA GLU A 403 2.45 19.65 7.58
C GLU A 403 2.36 18.56 6.50
N TYR A 404 3.25 17.56 6.55
CA TYR A 404 3.13 16.36 5.71
C TYR A 404 1.77 15.66 5.86
N LYS A 405 1.28 15.52 7.10
CA LYS A 405 -0.03 14.91 7.35
C LYS A 405 -1.17 15.76 6.78
N GLN A 406 -1.09 17.09 6.84
CA GLN A 406 -2.07 17.96 6.19
C GLN A 406 -2.15 17.68 4.68
N PHE A 407 -1.00 17.62 3.99
CA PHE A 407 -0.95 17.26 2.57
C PHE A 407 -1.55 15.88 2.29
N THR A 408 -1.11 14.85 3.01
CA THR A 408 -1.62 13.49 2.74
C THR A 408 -3.11 13.33 3.05
N ASN A 409 -3.63 14.07 4.04
CA ASN A 409 -5.06 14.09 4.34
C ASN A 409 -5.84 14.83 3.25
N HIS A 410 -5.35 15.98 2.79
CA HIS A 410 -5.94 16.72 1.67
C HIS A 410 -6.06 15.81 0.44
N MET A 411 -4.95 15.20 -0.01
CA MET A 411 -4.94 14.27 -1.15
C MET A 411 -5.99 13.16 -1.05
N ARG A 412 -6.22 12.60 0.15
CA ARG A 412 -7.25 11.57 0.36
C ARG A 412 -8.66 12.13 0.33
N ILE A 413 -8.90 13.26 0.98
CA ILE A 413 -10.20 13.93 1.02
C ILE A 413 -10.64 14.29 -0.41
N GLU A 414 -9.73 14.86 -1.19
CA GLU A 414 -9.99 15.17 -2.59
C GLU A 414 -10.36 13.93 -3.40
N LYS A 415 -9.56 12.86 -3.28
CA LYS A 415 -9.81 11.64 -4.02
C LYS A 415 -11.12 10.94 -3.61
N VAL A 416 -11.50 11.03 -2.33
CA VAL A 416 -12.82 10.59 -1.85
C VAL A 416 -13.93 11.44 -2.45
N ASN A 417 -13.78 12.77 -2.48
CA ASN A 417 -14.78 13.67 -3.04
C ASN A 417 -14.95 13.45 -4.55
N GLU A 418 -13.86 13.20 -5.28
CA GLU A 418 -13.89 12.79 -6.68
C GLU A 418 -14.67 11.49 -6.86
N LEU A 419 -14.42 10.47 -6.02
CA LEU A 419 -15.16 9.19 -6.07
C LEU A 419 -16.66 9.39 -5.77
N ALA A 420 -16.99 10.17 -4.74
CA ALA A 420 -18.36 10.48 -4.39
C ALA A 420 -19.09 11.23 -5.51
N LYS A 421 -18.40 12.18 -6.18
CA LYS A 421 -18.93 12.90 -7.34
C LYS A 421 -19.16 11.95 -8.52
N ALA A 422 -18.17 11.11 -8.86
CA ALA A 422 -18.28 10.14 -9.94
C ALA A 422 -19.42 9.13 -9.71
N LEU A 423 -19.62 8.70 -8.46
CA LEU A 423 -20.75 7.86 -8.05
C LEU A 423 -22.10 8.56 -8.24
N LYS A 424 -22.18 9.85 -7.90
CA LYS A 424 -23.41 10.63 -8.08
C LYS A 424 -23.75 10.80 -9.57
N GLU A 425 -22.73 11.00 -10.40
CA GLU A 425 -22.87 11.14 -11.85
C GLU A 425 -23.21 9.80 -12.53
N ASN A 426 -22.68 8.69 -12.02
CA ASN A 426 -22.86 7.34 -12.56
C ASN A 426 -23.27 6.33 -11.47
N PRO A 427 -24.50 6.42 -10.91
CA PRO A 427 -24.90 5.65 -9.73
C PRO A 427 -24.98 4.13 -9.96
N HIS A 428 -25.05 3.70 -11.22
CA HIS A 428 -25.13 2.28 -11.59
C HIS A 428 -23.79 1.66 -12.01
N ASP A 429 -22.70 2.44 -11.98
CA ASP A 429 -21.37 1.91 -12.27
C ASP A 429 -20.95 0.93 -11.17
N MET A 430 -20.80 -0.35 -11.53
CA MET A 430 -20.47 -1.42 -10.59
C MET A 430 -19.09 -1.27 -9.95
N ASP A 431 -18.12 -0.75 -10.70
CA ASP A 431 -16.75 -0.57 -10.22
C ASP A 431 -16.67 0.59 -9.23
N LEU A 432 -17.33 1.72 -9.51
CA LEU A 432 -17.40 2.86 -8.59
C LEU A 432 -18.11 2.48 -7.29
N ASN A 433 -19.22 1.74 -7.38
CA ASN A 433 -19.93 1.23 -6.21
C ASN A 433 -19.05 0.29 -5.38
N SER A 434 -18.32 -0.62 -6.05
CA SER A 434 -17.42 -1.56 -5.40
C SER A 434 -16.24 -0.85 -4.73
N LEU A 435 -15.67 0.17 -5.38
CA LEU A 435 -14.61 1.02 -4.82
C LEU A 435 -15.03 1.67 -3.51
N ALA A 436 -16.19 2.31 -3.47
CA ALA A 436 -16.66 2.97 -2.25
C ALA A 436 -16.96 1.96 -1.13
N ARG A 437 -17.60 0.83 -1.44
CA ARG A 437 -17.87 -0.22 -0.45
C ARG A 437 -16.58 -0.84 0.10
N GLU A 438 -15.62 -1.15 -0.76
CA GLU A 438 -14.33 -1.70 -0.35
C GLU A 438 -13.49 -0.67 0.42
N TYR A 439 -13.58 0.62 0.10
CA TYR A 439 -12.96 1.66 0.92
C TYR A 439 -13.48 1.65 2.36
N LEU A 440 -14.81 1.69 2.53
CA LEU A 440 -15.46 1.70 3.85
C LEU A 440 -15.15 0.44 4.66
N LYS A 441 -15.12 -0.72 3.99
CA LYS A 441 -14.77 -2.01 4.60
C LYS A 441 -13.30 -2.11 5.01
N GLN A 442 -12.37 -1.65 4.16
CA GLN A 442 -10.93 -1.73 4.44
C GLN A 442 -10.46 -0.64 5.42
N HIS A 443 -11.24 0.42 5.60
CA HIS A 443 -10.94 1.54 6.49
C HIS A 443 -12.07 1.82 7.49
N PRO A 444 -12.44 0.85 8.35
CA PRO A 444 -13.56 0.97 9.28
C PRO A 444 -13.36 2.08 10.32
N ASN A 445 -12.12 2.57 10.50
CA ASN A 445 -11.77 3.65 11.43
C ASN A 445 -11.33 4.95 10.71
N ALA A 446 -11.64 5.09 9.42
CA ALA A 446 -11.38 6.35 8.71
C ALA A 446 -12.18 7.52 9.33
N ASP A 447 -11.59 8.72 9.23
CA ASP A 447 -12.20 10.01 9.60
C ASP A 447 -13.54 10.20 8.88
N THR A 448 -14.51 10.85 9.54
CA THR A 448 -15.85 11.07 8.99
C THR A 448 -15.83 11.83 7.66
N ARG A 449 -14.89 12.76 7.48
CA ARG A 449 -14.70 13.51 6.21
C ARG A 449 -14.32 12.61 5.03
N LEU A 450 -13.85 11.39 5.29
CA LEU A 450 -13.52 10.40 4.27
C LEU A 450 -14.65 9.38 4.05
N LYS A 451 -15.51 9.14 5.05
CA LYS A 451 -16.59 8.14 4.97
C LYS A 451 -17.91 8.72 4.51
N GLU A 452 -18.35 9.80 5.15
CA GLU A 452 -19.68 10.39 4.93
C GLU A 452 -19.95 10.79 3.47
N PRO A 453 -18.96 11.30 2.68
CA PRO A 453 -19.21 11.56 1.26
C PRO A 453 -19.57 10.30 0.48
N LEU A 454 -18.91 9.18 0.76
CA LEU A 454 -19.14 7.89 0.08
C LEU A 454 -20.44 7.25 0.53
N GLU A 455 -20.71 7.25 1.83
CA GLU A 455 -21.96 6.72 2.39
C GLU A 455 -23.18 7.46 1.82
N ARG A 456 -23.13 8.80 1.76
CA ARG A 456 -24.20 9.60 1.14
C ARG A 456 -24.36 9.31 -0.34
N ALA A 457 -23.27 9.21 -1.10
CA ALA A 457 -23.33 8.89 -2.52
C ALA A 457 -23.96 7.51 -2.79
N LEU A 458 -23.61 6.50 -1.99
CA LEU A 458 -24.18 5.15 -2.08
C LEU A 458 -25.69 5.10 -1.72
N GLN A 459 -26.11 5.88 -0.72
CA GLN A 459 -27.52 5.98 -0.32
C GLN A 459 -28.37 6.65 -1.41
N GLN A 460 -27.89 7.73 -2.01
CA GLN A 460 -28.60 8.45 -3.08
C GLN A 460 -28.74 7.60 -4.35
N GLY A 461 -27.73 6.80 -4.70
CA GLY A 461 -27.85 5.84 -5.81
C GLY A 461 -28.92 4.76 -5.59
N SER A 462 -29.23 4.45 -4.32
CA SER A 462 -30.23 3.45 -3.96
C SER A 462 -31.67 4.01 -3.98
N SER A 463 -31.87 5.30 -3.66
CA SER A 463 -33.20 5.93 -3.62
C SER A 463 -33.75 6.27 -5.01
N VAL A 464 -32.89 6.60 -5.98
CA VAL A 464 -33.31 6.82 -7.38
C VAL A 464 -33.89 5.55 -8.01
N HIS A 465 -33.42 4.36 -7.59
CA HIS A 465 -33.91 3.07 -8.08
C HIS A 465 -35.32 2.70 -7.59
N MET A 466 -35.77 3.22 -6.44
CA MET A 466 -37.13 3.00 -5.95
C MET A 466 -38.13 3.92 -6.69
N SER A 467 -37.76 5.18 -6.94
CA SER A 467 -38.61 6.12 -7.67
C SER A 467 -38.82 5.74 -9.14
N SER A 468 -37.80 5.21 -9.84
CA SER A 468 -37.93 4.79 -11.25
C SER A 468 -38.79 3.52 -11.44
N LYS A 469 -38.86 2.65 -10.43
CA LYS A 469 -39.74 1.46 -10.46
C LYS A 469 -41.21 1.82 -10.25
N GLU A 470 -41.51 2.85 -9.45
CA GLU A 470 -42.88 3.33 -9.26
C GLU A 470 -43.43 4.05 -10.51
N THR A 471 -42.59 4.78 -11.26
CA THR A 471 -43.05 5.43 -12.51
C THR A 471 -43.36 4.42 -13.61
N THR A 472 -42.69 3.26 -13.63
CA THR A 472 -42.93 2.24 -14.68
C THR A 472 -44.18 1.38 -14.38
N GLN A 473 -44.61 1.25 -13.12
CA GLN A 473 -45.86 0.56 -12.76
C GLN A 473 -47.11 1.46 -12.87
N SER A 474 -46.95 2.78 -12.91
CA SER A 474 -48.06 3.73 -13.05
C SER A 474 -48.57 3.89 -14.50
N ASN A 475 -47.84 3.42 -15.51
CA ASN A 475 -48.23 3.56 -16.93
C ASN A 475 -48.92 2.32 -17.53
N PHE A 476 -49.25 1.30 -16.72
CA PHE A 476 -49.97 0.09 -17.17
C PHE A 476 -51.41 -0.02 -16.62
N ARG A 477 -52.02 1.09 -16.18
CA ARG A 477 -53.42 1.16 -15.75
C ARG A 477 -54.22 2.25 -16.45
N THR A 478 -54.17 2.28 -17.78
CA THR A 478 -55.27 2.85 -18.57
C THR A 478 -55.25 2.30 -20.00
N ILE A 479 -55.96 1.19 -20.21
CA ILE A 479 -56.78 0.91 -21.40
C ILE A 479 -58.07 0.28 -20.89
#